data_AF-A0A355I9D6-F1
#
_entry.id   AF-A0A355I9D6-F1
#
_cell.length_a   1.000
_cell.length_b   1.000
_cell.length_c   1.000
_cell.angle_alpha   90.00
_cell.angle_beta   90.00
_cell.angle_gamma   90.00
#
_symmetry.space_group_name_H-M   'P 1'
#
loop_
_entity.id
_entity.type
_entity.pdbx_description
1 polymer ?
#
loop_
_entity_poly.entity_id
_entity_poly.type
_entity_poly.pdbx_seq_one_letter_code
_entity_poly.pdbx_strand_id
1 'polypeptide(L)'
;MSRFASSGLVPEKWETIAPFYEALQKETVTPDNMEGWLKQWSDLHIVLEDAIFAAYRAVSENTADAEAEQKYMHFVEEIQPKVATAEQLLAEKMLDISDSAIPESKMEAVRRLKNWAALYNEKNLAINTEIAKLGNEYDKTVGAMTVAIDGKEQTMQQAGEHQFNVDRNHREKAWHIVQERWLI
;
A
#
# COMPACT_ATOMS: atom_id res chain seq x y z
N MET A 1 16.81 13.14 9.99
CA MET A 1 15.34 13.25 9.84
C MET A 1 15.04 13.84 8.47
N SER A 2 14.05 13.32 7.75
CA SER A 2 13.57 13.86 6.48
C SER A 2 13.11 15.32 6.67
N ARG A 3 13.33 16.19 5.67
CA ARG A 3 12.86 17.59 5.71
C ARG A 3 11.34 17.67 5.86
N PHE A 4 10.62 16.63 5.41
CA PHE A 4 9.17 16.52 5.42
C PHE A 4 8.63 16.00 6.76
N ALA A 5 9.34 15.07 7.39
CA ALA A 5 9.09 14.71 8.79
C ALA A 5 9.28 15.91 9.74
N SER A 6 10.16 16.85 9.35
CA SER A 6 10.40 18.09 10.08
C SER A 6 9.43 19.22 9.70
N SER A 7 8.73 19.12 8.55
CA SER A 7 7.78 20.13 8.07
C SER A 7 6.34 19.91 8.55
N GLY A 8 6.05 18.78 9.21
CA GLY A 8 4.72 18.47 9.73
C GLY A 8 3.67 18.17 8.66
N LEU A 9 4.07 17.62 7.50
CA LEU A 9 3.12 17.18 6.48
C LEU A 9 2.21 16.09 7.06
N VAL A 10 0.89 16.32 7.03
CA VAL A 10 -0.15 15.35 7.35
C VAL A 10 -0.84 14.98 6.03
N PRO A 11 -0.43 13.88 5.37
CA PRO A 11 -0.83 13.59 4.00
C PRO A 11 -2.21 12.93 3.91
N GLU A 12 -3.22 13.52 4.56
CA GLU A 12 -4.59 12.98 4.55
C GLU A 12 -5.46 13.57 3.44
N LYS A 13 -4.96 14.57 2.70
CA LYS A 13 -5.69 15.24 1.62
C LYS A 13 -4.77 15.58 0.46
N TRP A 14 -5.22 15.36 -0.76
CA TRP A 14 -4.44 15.66 -1.96
C TRP A 14 -3.98 17.12 -1.99
N GLU A 15 -4.82 18.06 -1.55
CA GLU A 15 -4.53 19.50 -1.55
C GLU A 15 -3.32 19.86 -0.67
N THR A 16 -3.01 19.04 0.34
CA THR A 16 -1.84 19.20 1.20
C THR A 16 -0.59 18.54 0.62
N ILE A 17 -0.76 17.55 -0.24
CA ILE A 17 0.30 16.73 -0.84
C ILE A 17 0.77 17.35 -2.17
N ALA A 18 -0.18 17.76 -3.01
CA ALA A 18 0.05 18.27 -4.36
C ALA A 18 1.13 19.38 -4.43
N PRO A 19 1.18 20.37 -3.51
CA PRO A 19 2.19 21.42 -3.58
C PRO A 19 3.64 20.90 -3.52
N PHE A 20 3.87 19.77 -2.83
CA PHE A 20 5.20 19.19 -2.72
C PHE A 20 5.61 18.46 -4.01
N TYR A 21 4.69 17.72 -4.64
CA TYR A 21 4.92 17.18 -5.98
C TYR A 21 5.12 18.28 -7.01
N GLU A 22 4.30 19.32 -7.00
CA GLU A 22 4.44 20.45 -7.91
C GLU A 22 5.80 21.15 -7.77
N ALA A 23 6.30 21.31 -6.54
CA ALA A 23 7.61 21.90 -6.30
C ALA A 23 8.72 21.07 -6.96
N LEU A 24 8.70 19.74 -6.76
CA LEU A 24 9.64 18.80 -7.39
C LEU A 24 9.52 18.79 -8.91
N GLN A 25 8.29 18.87 -9.43
CA GLN A 25 8.00 18.92 -10.86
C GLN A 25 8.42 20.25 -11.51
N LYS A 26 8.49 21.36 -10.77
CA LYS A 26 8.95 22.66 -11.29
C LYS A 26 10.47 22.79 -11.26
N GLU A 27 11.16 22.12 -10.34
CA GLU A 27 12.62 22.18 -10.20
C GLU A 27 13.33 21.54 -11.42
N THR A 28 14.20 22.27 -12.12
CA THR A 28 15.03 21.69 -13.20
C THR A 28 16.05 20.72 -12.60
N VAL A 29 16.04 19.47 -13.06
CA VAL A 29 16.98 18.45 -12.59
C VAL A 29 18.17 18.39 -13.53
N THR A 30 19.37 18.51 -12.97
CA THR A 30 20.66 18.39 -13.64
C THR A 30 21.50 17.36 -12.89
N PRO A 31 22.57 16.82 -13.49
CA PRO A 31 23.47 15.90 -12.79
C PRO A 31 24.01 16.46 -11.46
N ASP A 32 24.21 17.78 -11.38
CA ASP A 32 24.76 18.45 -10.19
C ASP A 32 23.79 18.53 -9.00
N ASN A 33 22.48 18.66 -9.26
CA ASN A 33 21.45 18.76 -8.21
C ASN A 33 20.62 17.48 -8.02
N MET A 34 20.80 16.49 -8.90
CA MET A 34 20.03 15.24 -8.94
C MET A 34 19.92 14.55 -7.57
N GLU A 35 21.02 14.46 -6.82
CA GLU A 35 21.02 13.79 -5.51
C GLU A 35 20.12 14.50 -4.50
N GLY A 36 20.16 15.84 -4.47
CA GLY A 36 19.30 16.63 -3.59
C GLY A 36 17.83 16.49 -3.98
N TRP A 37 17.54 16.50 -5.27
CA TRP A 37 16.18 16.33 -5.79
C TRP A 37 15.63 14.91 -5.51
N LEU A 38 16.42 13.86 -5.77
CA LEU A 38 16.07 12.47 -5.46
C LEU A 38 15.82 12.27 -3.96
N LYS A 39 16.62 12.92 -3.12
CA LYS A 39 16.41 12.88 -1.67
C LYS A 39 15.08 13.53 -1.29
N GLN A 40 14.74 14.69 -1.86
CA GLN A 40 13.47 15.35 -1.58
C GLN A 40 12.28 14.50 -2.03
N TRP A 41 12.38 13.87 -3.20
CA TRP A 41 11.36 12.93 -3.68
C TRP A 41 11.21 11.73 -2.75
N SER A 42 12.32 11.07 -2.39
CA SER A 42 12.30 9.93 -1.46
C SER A 42 11.73 10.30 -0.09
N ASP A 43 12.10 11.47 0.44
CA ASP A 43 11.59 11.96 1.72
C ASP A 43 10.06 12.20 1.68
N LEU A 44 9.52 12.69 0.56
CA LEU A 44 8.07 12.86 0.36
C LEU A 44 7.36 11.51 0.28
N HIS A 45 7.91 10.59 -0.52
CA HIS A 45 7.38 9.25 -0.70
C HIS A 45 7.27 8.48 0.62
N ILE A 46 8.30 8.54 1.47
CA ILE A 46 8.29 7.89 2.80
C ILE A 46 7.13 8.38 3.66
N VAL A 47 6.89 9.70 3.72
CA VAL A 47 5.82 10.26 4.55
C VAL A 47 4.44 9.82 4.06
N LEU A 48 4.26 9.70 2.74
CA LEU A 48 3.02 9.22 2.13
C LEU A 48 2.79 7.73 2.40
N GLU A 49 3.80 6.91 2.15
CA GLU A 49 3.75 5.47 2.40
C GLU A 49 3.49 5.14 3.86
N ASP A 50 4.14 5.83 4.80
CA ASP A 50 3.91 5.63 6.24
C ASP A 50 2.44 5.89 6.62
N ALA A 51 1.82 6.92 6.05
CA ALA A 51 0.43 7.28 6.34
C ALA A 51 -0.56 6.29 5.71
N ILE A 52 -0.33 5.88 4.46
CA ILE A 52 -1.15 4.87 3.77
C ILE A 52 -1.03 3.52 4.51
N PHE A 53 0.18 3.12 4.87
CA PHE A 53 0.43 1.86 5.58
C PHE A 53 -0.18 1.87 6.98
N ALA A 54 -0.16 3.01 7.68
CA ALA A 54 -0.86 3.13 8.96
C ALA A 54 -2.38 2.93 8.82
N ALA A 55 -3.00 3.46 7.76
CA ALA A 55 -4.42 3.23 7.49
C ALA A 55 -4.70 1.77 7.09
N TYR A 56 -3.85 1.18 6.24
CA TYR A 56 -3.95 -0.23 5.85
C TYR A 56 -3.79 -1.17 7.05
N ARG A 57 -2.86 -0.88 7.96
CA ARG A 57 -2.69 -1.65 9.20
C ARG A 57 -3.95 -1.58 10.06
N ALA A 58 -4.52 -0.39 10.26
CA ALA A 58 -5.72 -0.23 11.07
C ALA A 58 -6.90 -1.08 10.55
N VAL A 59 -7.14 -1.07 9.23
CA VAL A 59 -8.24 -1.85 8.63
C VAL A 59 -7.98 -3.36 8.61
N SER A 60 -6.71 -3.79 8.58
CA SER A 60 -6.35 -5.23 8.61
C SER A 60 -6.28 -5.81 10.03
N GLU A 61 -6.00 -4.98 11.04
CA GLU A 61 -6.02 -5.38 12.46
C GLU A 61 -7.46 -5.55 12.98
N ASN A 62 -8.40 -4.74 12.50
CA ASN A 62 -9.82 -4.86 12.83
C ASN A 62 -10.69 -4.55 11.60
N THR A 63 -11.05 -5.59 10.85
CA THR A 63 -11.86 -5.47 9.63
C THR A 63 -13.31 -5.04 9.88
N ALA A 64 -13.75 -4.98 11.14
CA ALA A 64 -15.07 -4.45 11.52
C ALA A 64 -15.03 -2.95 11.89
N ASP A 65 -13.86 -2.31 11.90
CA ASP A 65 -13.71 -0.88 12.22
C ASP A 65 -14.08 0.00 11.02
N ALA A 66 -15.27 0.59 11.07
CA ALA A 66 -15.80 1.45 10.02
C ALA A 66 -15.00 2.76 9.85
N GLU A 67 -14.40 3.29 10.91
CA GLU A 67 -13.58 4.52 10.83
C GLU A 67 -12.24 4.22 10.15
N ALA A 68 -11.62 3.10 10.48
CA ALA A 68 -10.40 2.63 9.82
C ALA A 68 -10.64 2.32 8.34
N GLU A 69 -11.77 1.67 8.02
CA GLU A 69 -12.19 1.41 6.63
C GLU A 69 -12.36 2.72 5.86
N GLN A 70 -13.11 3.68 6.41
CA GLN A 70 -13.31 4.98 5.75
C GLN A 70 -11.99 5.69 5.49
N LYS A 71 -11.07 5.67 6.46
CA LYS A 71 -9.75 6.28 6.30
C LYS A 71 -8.93 5.61 5.19
N TYR A 72 -8.89 4.28 5.17
CA TYR A 72 -8.16 3.54 4.15
C TYR A 72 -8.79 3.74 2.75
N MET A 73 -10.12 3.68 2.63
CA MET A 73 -10.82 3.91 1.36
C MET A 73 -10.57 5.32 0.83
N HIS A 74 -10.51 6.34 1.70
CA HIS A 74 -10.14 7.69 1.28
C HIS A 74 -8.74 7.74 0.65
N PHE A 75 -7.75 7.03 1.20
CA PHE A 75 -6.43 6.94 0.55
C PHE A 75 -6.50 6.25 -0.81
N VAL A 76 -7.21 5.12 -0.88
CA VAL A 76 -7.34 4.28 -2.08
C VAL A 76 -8.03 5.03 -3.22
N GLU A 77 -9.11 5.75 -2.93
CA GLU A 77 -9.93 6.41 -3.95
C GLU A 77 -9.41 7.80 -4.30
N GLU A 78 -9.01 8.60 -3.30
CA GLU A 78 -8.78 10.02 -3.50
C GLU A 78 -7.30 10.42 -3.57
N ILE A 79 -6.39 9.60 -3.04
CA ILE A 79 -4.98 9.99 -2.89
C ILE A 79 -4.08 9.16 -3.81
N GLN A 80 -4.14 7.84 -3.71
CA GLN A 80 -3.24 6.93 -4.44
C GLN A 80 -3.27 7.14 -5.96
N PRO A 81 -4.42 7.32 -6.64
CA PRO A 81 -4.43 7.56 -8.08
C PRO A 81 -3.70 8.85 -8.46
N LYS A 82 -3.91 9.93 -7.70
CA LYS A 82 -3.30 11.25 -7.94
C LYS A 82 -1.80 11.22 -7.65
N VAL A 83 -1.40 10.53 -6.58
CA VAL A 83 0.00 10.25 -6.25
C VAL A 83 0.67 9.45 -7.37
N ALA A 84 0.06 8.37 -7.85
CA ALA A 84 0.63 7.55 -8.92
C ALA A 84 0.89 8.35 -10.20
N THR A 85 -0.03 9.24 -10.58
CA THR A 85 0.20 10.17 -11.71
C THR A 85 1.35 11.14 -11.43
N ALA A 86 1.42 11.72 -10.24
CA ALA A 86 2.48 12.67 -9.89
C ALA A 86 3.86 12.00 -9.81
N GLU A 87 3.93 10.78 -9.29
CA GLU A 87 5.11 9.91 -9.25
C GLU A 87 5.60 9.57 -10.66
N GLN A 88 4.69 9.24 -11.59
CA GLN A 88 5.05 9.00 -12.99
C GLN A 88 5.72 10.22 -13.62
N LEU A 89 5.19 11.44 -13.38
CA LEU A 89 5.77 12.67 -13.92
C LEU A 89 7.18 12.94 -13.36
N LEU A 90 7.42 12.63 -12.07
CA LEU A 90 8.76 12.71 -11.49
C LEU A 90 9.69 11.65 -12.09
N ALA A 91 9.20 10.42 -12.30
CA ALA A 91 9.98 9.37 -12.92
C ALA A 91 10.42 9.73 -14.35
N GLU A 92 9.49 10.19 -15.20
CA GLU A 92 9.79 10.68 -16.55
C GLU A 92 10.85 11.78 -16.52
N LYS A 93 10.68 12.75 -15.61
CA LYS A 93 11.65 13.84 -15.43
C LYS A 93 13.05 13.35 -15.05
N MET A 94 13.16 12.34 -14.19
CA MET A 94 14.45 11.74 -13.85
C MET A 94 15.05 11.05 -15.07
N LEU A 95 14.25 10.28 -15.81
CA LEU A 95 14.66 9.49 -16.96
C LEU A 95 15.05 10.33 -18.19
N ASP A 96 14.69 11.61 -18.22
CA ASP A 96 15.18 12.59 -19.20
C ASP A 96 16.68 12.92 -19.01
N ILE A 97 17.25 12.65 -17.83
CA ILE A 97 18.69 12.80 -17.60
C ILE A 97 19.41 11.68 -18.36
N SER A 98 20.40 12.06 -19.17
CA SER A 98 21.20 11.09 -19.92
C SER A 98 21.87 10.08 -18.98
N ASP A 99 21.73 8.78 -19.28
CA ASP A 99 22.41 7.68 -18.59
C ASP A 99 23.92 7.94 -18.41
N SER A 100 24.57 8.57 -19.39
CA SER A 100 26.01 8.88 -19.34
C SER A 100 26.40 9.92 -18.29
N ALA A 101 25.43 10.70 -17.82
CA ALA A 101 25.62 11.70 -16.77
C ALA A 101 25.29 11.16 -15.37
N ILE A 102 24.85 9.90 -15.26
CA ILE A 102 24.49 9.26 -14.01
C ILE A 102 25.65 8.37 -13.54
N PRO A 103 26.04 8.42 -12.25
CA PRO A 103 27.09 7.53 -11.73
C PRO A 103 26.75 6.05 -11.92
N GLU A 104 27.72 5.25 -12.37
CA GLU A 104 27.55 3.80 -12.63
C GLU A 104 26.89 3.06 -11.44
N SER A 105 27.26 3.43 -10.22
CA SER A 105 26.69 2.87 -8.98
C SER A 105 25.17 2.98 -8.85
N LYS A 106 24.51 3.84 -9.63
CA LYS A 106 23.05 4.08 -9.61
C LYS A 106 22.33 3.49 -10.83
N MET A 107 23.06 2.95 -11.80
CA MET A 107 22.46 2.50 -13.07
C MET A 107 21.44 1.37 -12.89
N GLU A 108 21.61 0.51 -11.88
CA GLU A 108 20.60 -0.49 -11.54
C GLU A 108 19.29 0.13 -11.03
N ALA A 109 19.36 1.21 -10.24
CA ALA A 109 18.18 1.94 -9.80
C ALA A 109 17.48 2.62 -10.98
N VAL A 110 18.24 3.23 -11.90
CA VAL A 110 17.71 3.80 -13.15
C VAL A 110 17.01 2.73 -13.99
N ARG A 111 17.61 1.55 -14.14
CA ARG A 111 17.02 0.43 -14.88
C ARG A 111 15.68 0.00 -14.26
N ARG A 112 15.60 -0.06 -12.93
CA ARG A 112 14.36 -0.35 -12.21
C ARG A 112 13.31 0.74 -12.41
N LEU A 113 13.71 2.01 -12.37
CA LEU A 113 12.83 3.14 -12.61
C LEU A 113 12.27 3.14 -14.04
N LYS A 114 13.09 2.85 -15.05
CA LYS A 114 12.66 2.68 -16.45
C LYS A 114 11.58 1.62 -16.58
N ASN A 115 11.78 0.46 -15.94
CA ASN A 115 10.80 -0.62 -15.95
C ASN A 115 9.50 -0.22 -15.25
N TRP A 116 9.61 0.42 -14.08
CA TRP A 116 8.45 0.89 -13.33
C TRP A 116 7.64 1.92 -14.12
N ALA A 117 8.30 2.93 -14.69
CA ALA A 117 7.65 3.98 -15.48
C ALA A 117 7.00 3.43 -16.77
N ALA A 118 7.61 2.41 -17.39
CA ALA A 118 7.05 1.76 -18.57
C ALA A 118 5.78 0.94 -18.29
N LEU A 119 5.54 0.54 -17.03
CA LEU A 119 4.34 -0.18 -16.61
C LEU A 119 3.17 0.77 -16.27
N TYR A 120 3.43 2.08 -16.18
CA TYR A 120 2.38 3.05 -15.89
C TYR A 120 1.35 3.08 -17.02
N ASN A 121 0.08 3.03 -16.63
CA ASN A 121 -1.05 3.23 -17.53
C ASN A 121 -2.16 3.89 -16.73
N GLU A 122 -2.61 5.05 -17.17
CA GLU A 122 -3.66 5.83 -16.49
C GLU A 122 -4.95 5.02 -16.30
N LYS A 123 -5.29 4.14 -17.26
CA LYS A 123 -6.47 3.26 -17.15
C LYS A 123 -6.34 2.25 -16.01
N ASN A 124 -5.12 1.86 -15.64
CA ASN A 124 -4.89 0.94 -14.54
C ASN A 124 -5.12 1.60 -13.18
N LEU A 125 -5.15 2.93 -13.06
CA LEU A 125 -5.38 3.60 -11.79
C LEU A 125 -6.77 3.28 -11.22
N ALA A 126 -7.79 3.37 -12.07
CA ALA A 126 -9.15 2.98 -11.69
C ALA A 126 -9.24 1.47 -11.38
N ILE A 127 -8.57 0.63 -12.18
CA ILE A 127 -8.55 -0.82 -11.95
C ILE A 127 -7.90 -1.16 -10.59
N ASN A 128 -6.77 -0.53 -10.27
CA ASN A 128 -6.07 -0.73 -8.99
C ASN A 128 -6.95 -0.30 -7.80
N THR A 129 -7.70 0.79 -7.96
CA THR A 129 -8.69 1.25 -6.97
C THR A 129 -9.75 0.17 -6.73
N GLU A 130 -10.33 -0.38 -7.80
CA GLU A 130 -11.33 -1.45 -7.69
C GLU A 130 -10.75 -2.75 -7.11
N ILE A 131 -9.51 -3.11 -7.46
CA ILE A 131 -8.81 -4.26 -6.85
C ILE A 131 -8.67 -4.06 -5.33
N ALA A 132 -8.27 -2.86 -4.89
CA ALA A 132 -8.11 -2.57 -3.47
C ALA A 132 -9.46 -2.62 -2.71
N LYS A 133 -10.55 -2.14 -3.32
CA LYS A 133 -11.90 -2.26 -2.77
C LYS A 133 -12.34 -3.71 -2.62
N LEU A 134 -12.23 -4.49 -3.70
CA LEU A 134 -12.57 -5.92 -3.69
C LEU A 134 -11.72 -6.69 -2.68
N GLY A 135 -10.43 -6.34 -2.55
CA GLY A 135 -9.55 -6.90 -1.53
C GLY A 135 -10.06 -6.60 -0.12
N ASN A 136 -10.46 -5.35 0.15
CA ASN A 136 -11.03 -4.99 1.45
C ASN A 136 -12.37 -5.68 1.73
N GLU A 137 -13.26 -5.78 0.74
CA GLU A 137 -14.52 -6.53 0.87
C GLU A 137 -14.29 -8.01 1.16
N TYR A 138 -13.29 -8.61 0.50
CA TYR A 138 -12.85 -9.97 0.79
C TYR A 138 -12.36 -10.10 2.23
N ASP A 139 -11.46 -9.21 2.67
CA ASP A 139 -10.89 -9.20 4.03
C ASP A 139 -11.99 -9.07 5.10
N LYS A 140 -13.00 -8.23 4.87
CA LYS A 140 -14.19 -8.11 5.73
C LYS A 140 -14.98 -9.42 5.78
N THR A 141 -15.22 -10.01 4.61
CA THR A 141 -15.99 -11.25 4.49
C THR A 141 -15.31 -12.40 5.24
N VAL A 142 -14.01 -12.62 5.02
CA VAL A 142 -13.27 -13.70 5.68
C VAL A 142 -12.94 -13.37 7.14
N GLY A 143 -12.69 -12.11 7.48
CA GLY A 143 -12.43 -11.66 8.85
C GLY A 143 -13.65 -11.77 9.76
N ALA A 144 -14.86 -11.68 9.20
CA ALA A 144 -16.11 -11.90 9.93
C ALA A 144 -16.48 -13.38 10.11
N MET A 145 -15.71 -14.31 9.53
CA MET A 145 -15.99 -15.74 9.68
C MET A 145 -15.65 -16.23 11.08
N THR A 146 -16.66 -16.82 11.73
CA THR A 146 -16.51 -17.55 12.98
C THR A 146 -17.06 -18.96 12.85
N VAL A 147 -16.60 -19.84 13.75
CA VAL A 147 -17.13 -21.20 13.93
C VAL A 147 -17.27 -21.52 15.42
N ALA A 148 -18.07 -22.53 15.75
CA ALA A 148 -18.19 -23.02 17.11
C ALA A 148 -17.43 -24.35 17.29
N ILE A 149 -16.40 -24.35 18.13
CA ILE A 149 -15.67 -25.57 18.55
C ILE A 149 -15.72 -25.64 20.07
N ASP A 150 -16.06 -26.81 20.61
CA ASP A 150 -16.21 -27.06 22.05
C ASP A 150 -17.12 -26.05 22.78
N GLY A 151 -18.16 -25.57 22.10
CA GLY A 151 -19.13 -24.62 22.63
C GLY A 151 -18.64 -23.17 22.69
N LYS A 152 -17.47 -22.87 22.11
CA LYS A 152 -16.93 -21.50 22.02
C LYS A 152 -16.95 -21.02 20.58
N GLU A 153 -17.42 -19.80 20.39
CA GLU A 153 -17.26 -19.09 19.11
C GLU A 153 -15.80 -18.64 18.98
N GLN A 154 -15.19 -18.95 17.84
CA GLN A 154 -13.79 -18.71 17.55
C GLN A 154 -13.65 -18.16 16.12
N THR A 155 -12.60 -17.34 15.91
CA THR A 155 -12.21 -16.94 14.56
C THR A 155 -11.69 -18.14 13.77
N MET A 156 -11.65 -18.02 12.43
CA MET A 156 -11.09 -19.07 11.57
C MET A 156 -9.63 -19.42 11.92
N GLN A 157 -8.83 -18.44 12.33
CA GLN A 157 -7.44 -18.63 12.74
C GLN A 157 -7.34 -19.42 14.05
N GLN A 158 -8.15 -19.06 15.05
CA GLN A 158 -8.22 -19.78 16.33
C GLN A 158 -8.72 -21.23 16.13
N ALA A 159 -9.75 -21.41 15.32
CA ALA A 159 -10.28 -22.73 14.97
C ALA A 159 -9.25 -23.60 14.22
N GLY A 160 -8.37 -22.97 13.43
CA GLY A 160 -7.24 -23.61 12.74
C GLY A 160 -6.31 -24.36 13.68
N GLU A 161 -6.07 -23.85 14.89
CA GLU A 161 -5.18 -24.49 15.87
C GLU A 161 -5.67 -25.88 16.29
N HIS A 162 -6.99 -26.08 16.34
CA HIS A 162 -7.59 -27.37 16.72
C HIS A 162 -7.33 -28.48 15.70
N GLN A 163 -6.99 -28.15 14.45
CA GLN A 163 -6.65 -29.12 13.42
C GLN A 163 -5.27 -29.79 13.67
N PHE A 164 -4.47 -29.24 14.58
CA PHE A 164 -3.18 -29.81 14.98
C PHE A 164 -3.24 -30.60 16.29
N ASN A 165 -4.44 -30.86 16.81
CA ASN A 165 -4.62 -31.62 18.06
C ASN A 165 -4.12 -33.08 17.93
N VAL A 166 -3.51 -33.59 19.00
CA VAL A 166 -2.99 -34.96 19.08
C VAL A 166 -4.09 -36.02 18.98
N ASP A 167 -5.30 -35.74 19.46
CA ASP A 167 -6.47 -36.61 19.30
C ASP A 167 -6.99 -36.54 17.85
N ARG A 168 -7.06 -37.71 17.20
CA ARG A 168 -7.52 -37.86 15.82
C ARG A 168 -8.95 -37.39 15.63
N ASN A 169 -9.82 -37.77 16.54
CA ASN A 169 -11.24 -37.46 16.41
C ASN A 169 -11.46 -35.95 16.57
N HIS A 170 -10.69 -35.32 17.46
CA HIS A 170 -10.73 -33.86 17.65
C HIS A 170 -10.29 -33.12 16.38
N ARG A 171 -9.10 -33.41 15.85
CA ARG A 171 -8.59 -32.71 14.67
C ARG A 171 -9.44 -32.93 13.41
N GLU A 172 -10.01 -34.12 13.23
CA GLU A 172 -10.90 -34.43 12.10
C GLU A 172 -12.20 -33.62 12.19
N LYS A 173 -12.83 -33.57 13.37
CA LYS A 173 -14.01 -32.75 13.61
C LYS A 173 -13.73 -31.26 13.40
N ALA A 174 -12.61 -30.76 13.93
CA ALA A 174 -12.18 -29.38 13.74
C ALA A 174 -11.94 -29.05 12.25
N TRP A 175 -11.30 -29.95 11.51
CA TRP A 175 -11.09 -29.79 10.07
C TRP A 175 -12.42 -29.68 9.33
N HIS A 176 -13.38 -30.57 9.59
CA HIS A 176 -14.71 -30.49 8.95
C HIS A 176 -15.41 -29.17 9.24
N ILE A 177 -15.47 -28.74 10.51
CA ILE A 177 -16.10 -27.47 10.90
C ILE A 177 -15.46 -26.28 10.17
N VAL A 178 -14.12 -26.24 10.10
CA VAL A 178 -13.40 -25.16 9.42
C VAL A 178 -13.66 -25.20 7.91
N GLN A 179 -13.58 -26.37 7.27
CA GLN A 179 -13.81 -26.48 5.82
C GLN A 179 -15.27 -26.18 5.44
N GLU A 180 -16.24 -26.62 6.24
CA GLU A 180 -17.66 -26.29 6.02
C GLU A 180 -17.87 -24.78 6.03
N ARG A 181 -17.18 -24.03 6.90
CA ARG A 181 -17.26 -22.56 6.91
C ARG A 181 -16.62 -21.92 5.68
N TRP A 182 -15.57 -22.51 5.10
CA TRP A 182 -14.97 -22.02 3.85
C TRP A 182 -15.82 -22.28 2.60
N LEU A 183 -16.75 -23.23 2.65
CA LEU A 183 -17.57 -23.65 1.51
C LEU A 183 -18.88 -22.86 1.36
N ILE A 184 -19.26 -22.05 2.36
CA ILE A 184 -20.49 -21.25 2.41
C ILE A 184 -20.14 -19.78 2.24
#